data_AF-A0A9E2RWV0-F1
#
_entry.id   AF-A0A9E2RWV0-F1
#
_cell.length_a   1.000
_cell.length_b   1.000
_cell.length_c   1.000
_cell.angle_alpha   90.00
_cell.angle_beta   90.00
_cell.angle_gamma   90.00
#
_symmetry.space_group_name_H-M   'P 1'
#
loop_
_entity.id
_entity.type
_entity.pdbx_description
1 polymer ?
#
loop_
_entity_poly.entity_id
_entity_poly.type
_entity_poly.pdbx_seq_one_letter_code
_entity_poly.pdbx_strand_id
1 'polypeptide(L)'
;MSTSHDIMRRALVKIDADAILNVVDSFNLSNVRLSAVVVVPLRQLQVKRDVAAFAAGAPLDAVAGLLEVLAVDPLEKVIEALGDHADSPSYEQLRDAIATVRENGLDVNSTVAVLAYAVGQEFPAAAHCRRLLEEDSDLTLPELTVTAGTTSLLRPKETSEEVREQRRARKEALKAKKKRAPVTAKPHKKKASPVTRLEPTPAPLTPLDLEVTRRPARLTPAQSARYSTLDPLAGWVVTAEVPFDSLETAVVELTSKVRPAVVLAGSESELLVRAIYSHDGPGRVLFGPWRKVGLDHVSYLDSASVVVERGGATKLAPLGDEEWNSLLL
;
A
#
# COMPACT_ATOMS: atom_id res chain seq x y z
N MET A 1 -6.71 12.99 27.28
CA MET A 1 -5.51 13.30 26.48
C MET A 1 -5.79 12.88 25.05
N SER A 2 -5.72 13.81 24.11
CA SER A 2 -5.89 13.51 22.68
C SER A 2 -4.74 12.62 22.20
N THR A 3 -5.05 11.56 21.44
CA THR A 3 -4.02 10.68 20.88
C THR A 3 -3.25 11.40 19.77
N SER A 4 -2.06 10.93 19.39
CA SER A 4 -1.30 11.50 18.25
C SER A 4 -2.15 11.52 16.97
N HIS A 5 -2.93 10.47 16.76
CA HIS A 5 -3.82 10.33 15.60
C HIS A 5 -4.97 11.33 15.63
N ASP A 6 -5.55 11.60 16.80
CA ASP A 6 -6.60 12.59 16.97
C ASP A 6 -6.09 13.99 16.65
N ILE A 7 -4.90 14.34 17.15
CA ILE A 7 -4.25 15.63 16.91
C ILE A 7 -4.02 15.87 15.42
N MET A 8 -3.47 14.89 14.70
CA MET A 8 -3.27 15.00 13.25
C MET A 8 -4.58 15.27 12.50
N ARG A 9 -5.64 14.55 12.83
CA ARG A 9 -6.94 14.74 12.17
C ARG A 9 -7.54 16.11 12.49
N ARG A 10 -7.47 16.56 13.75
CA ARG A 10 -7.99 17.87 14.16
C ARG A 10 -7.18 19.01 13.51
N ALA A 11 -5.88 18.82 13.31
CA ALA A 11 -5.03 19.77 12.61
C ALA A 11 -5.48 19.99 11.17
N LEU A 12 -5.82 18.93 10.42
CA LEU A 12 -6.37 19.07 9.07
C LEU A 12 -7.70 19.84 9.03
N VAL A 13 -8.51 19.77 10.09
CA VAL A 13 -9.76 20.56 10.19
C VAL A 13 -9.49 22.01 10.55
N LYS A 14 -8.41 22.29 11.29
CA LYS A 14 -8.00 23.64 11.67
C LYS A 14 -7.40 24.41 10.51
N ILE A 15 -6.58 23.73 9.70
CA ILE A 15 -5.91 24.30 8.53
C ILE A 15 -6.96 24.72 7.49
N ASP A 16 -6.71 25.86 6.84
CA ASP A 16 -7.56 26.34 5.76
C ASP A 16 -7.75 25.29 4.65
N ALA A 17 -9.02 25.08 4.27
CA ALA A 17 -9.38 24.05 3.32
C ALA A 17 -8.82 24.32 1.91
N ASP A 18 -8.76 25.59 1.48
CA ASP A 18 -8.22 25.95 0.17
C ASP A 18 -6.71 25.70 0.14
N ALA A 19 -5.99 25.99 1.23
CA ALA A 19 -4.58 25.66 1.35
C ALA A 19 -4.32 24.15 1.18
N ILE A 20 -5.12 23.31 1.84
CA ILE A 20 -5.04 21.85 1.70
C ILE A 20 -5.35 21.43 0.26
N LEU A 21 -6.44 21.92 -0.31
CA LEU A 21 -6.88 21.53 -1.65
C LEU A 21 -5.89 21.95 -2.74
N ASN A 22 -5.23 23.11 -2.58
CA ASN A 22 -4.16 23.55 -3.49
C ASN A 22 -2.97 22.58 -3.49
N VAL A 23 -2.54 22.13 -2.31
CA VAL A 23 -1.49 21.09 -2.18
C VAL A 23 -1.96 19.79 -2.81
N VAL A 24 -3.18 19.37 -2.52
CA VAL A 24 -3.71 18.12 -3.06
C VAL A 24 -3.85 18.17 -4.59
N ASP A 25 -4.26 19.29 -5.17
CA ASP A 25 -4.37 19.49 -6.62
C ASP A 25 -3.01 19.53 -7.32
N SER A 26 -1.93 19.89 -6.60
CA SER A 26 -0.56 19.83 -7.12
C SER A 26 -0.05 18.40 -7.32
N PHE A 27 -0.63 17.41 -6.64
CA PHE A 27 -0.22 16.01 -6.79
C PHE A 27 -0.69 15.42 -8.12
N ASN A 28 0.27 14.92 -8.90
CA ASN A 28 -0.04 14.08 -10.05
C ASN A 28 -0.39 12.64 -9.64
N LEU A 29 -1.51 12.46 -8.93
CA LEU A 29 -1.97 11.18 -8.39
C LEU A 29 -2.23 10.10 -9.45
N SER A 30 -2.19 10.43 -10.75
CA SER A 30 -2.36 9.47 -11.84
C SER A 30 -1.12 8.61 -12.10
N ASN A 31 0.08 9.12 -11.77
CA ASN A 31 1.36 8.49 -12.11
C ASN A 31 2.28 8.19 -10.90
N VAL A 32 1.84 8.47 -9.67
CA VAL A 32 2.68 8.23 -8.48
C VAL A 32 2.63 6.76 -8.04
N ARG A 33 3.78 6.17 -7.73
CA ARG A 33 3.92 4.84 -7.11
C ARG A 33 3.59 4.88 -5.60
N LEU A 34 2.49 5.51 -5.22
CA LEU A 34 2.00 5.54 -3.85
C LEU A 34 1.03 4.38 -3.61
N SER A 35 0.96 3.91 -2.37
CA SER A 35 0.00 2.89 -1.95
C SER A 35 -1.43 3.33 -2.24
N ALA A 36 -2.28 2.39 -2.68
CA ALA A 36 -3.71 2.66 -2.91
C ALA A 36 -4.41 3.18 -1.64
N VAL A 37 -3.90 2.82 -0.45
CA VAL A 37 -4.39 3.29 0.86
C VAL A 37 -4.26 4.81 1.01
N VAL A 38 -3.27 5.43 0.36
CA VAL A 38 -3.03 6.88 0.39
C VAL A 38 -3.65 7.55 -0.86
N VAL A 39 -3.43 6.97 -2.04
CA VAL A 39 -3.87 7.56 -3.31
C VAL A 39 -5.39 7.63 -3.43
N VAL A 40 -6.12 6.58 -3.02
CA VAL A 40 -7.58 6.56 -3.18
C VAL A 40 -8.25 7.64 -2.32
N PRO A 41 -7.95 7.78 -1.02
CA PRO A 41 -8.48 8.88 -0.21
C PRO A 41 -8.12 10.27 -0.74
N LEU A 42 -6.88 10.49 -1.19
CA LEU A 42 -6.46 11.79 -1.73
C LEU A 42 -7.18 12.13 -3.05
N ARG A 43 -7.39 11.14 -3.93
CA ARG A 43 -8.24 11.33 -5.13
C ARG A 43 -9.69 11.62 -4.76
N GLN A 44 -10.22 10.96 -3.74
CA GLN A 44 -11.57 11.26 -3.25
C GLN A 44 -11.65 12.69 -2.70
N LEU A 45 -10.61 13.16 -2.00
CA LEU A 45 -10.50 14.54 -1.55
C LEU A 45 -10.43 15.52 -2.74
N GLN A 46 -9.65 15.23 -3.78
CA GLN A 46 -9.61 16.02 -5.02
C GLN A 46 -10.98 16.14 -5.70
N VAL A 47 -11.82 15.09 -5.63
CA VAL A 47 -13.13 15.09 -6.29
C VAL A 47 -14.20 15.73 -5.40
N LYS A 48 -14.25 15.36 -4.12
CA LYS A 48 -15.31 15.76 -3.20
C LYS A 48 -15.07 17.12 -2.55
N ARG A 49 -13.82 17.58 -2.49
CA ARG A 49 -13.41 18.85 -1.88
C ARG A 49 -13.85 18.99 -0.40
N ASP A 50 -13.99 17.87 0.30
CA ASP A 50 -14.47 17.82 1.68
C ASP A 50 -13.34 17.38 2.63
N VAL A 51 -12.62 18.38 3.14
CA VAL A 51 -11.48 18.20 4.04
C VAL A 51 -11.92 17.64 5.40
N ALA A 52 -13.07 18.07 5.93
CA ALA A 52 -13.55 17.63 7.23
C ALA A 52 -13.93 16.14 7.20
N ALA A 53 -14.64 15.69 6.17
CA ALA A 53 -14.96 14.28 5.99
C ALA A 53 -13.69 13.44 5.75
N PHE A 54 -12.71 13.98 5.01
CA PHE A 54 -11.42 13.32 4.84
C PHE A 54 -10.68 13.18 6.18
N ALA A 55 -10.55 14.25 6.95
CA ALA A 55 -9.89 14.26 8.25
C ALA A 55 -10.54 13.28 9.23
N ALA A 56 -11.88 13.17 9.22
CA ALA A 56 -12.61 12.24 10.09
C ALA A 56 -12.50 10.76 9.66
N GLY A 57 -12.47 10.48 8.34
CA GLY A 57 -12.69 9.13 7.81
C GLY A 57 -11.54 8.49 7.04
N ALA A 58 -10.53 9.26 6.62
CA ALA A 58 -9.43 8.74 5.82
C ALA A 58 -8.51 7.80 6.62
N PRO A 59 -7.85 6.84 5.97
CA PRO A 59 -6.75 6.07 6.56
C PRO A 59 -5.70 6.99 7.17
N LEU A 60 -5.08 6.55 8.27
CA LEU A 60 -4.11 7.35 9.00
C LEU A 60 -2.92 7.73 8.12
N ASP A 61 -2.41 6.80 7.31
CA ASP A 61 -1.28 7.05 6.40
C ASP A 61 -1.58 8.17 5.39
N ALA A 62 -2.84 8.30 4.96
CA ALA A 62 -3.25 9.37 4.06
C ALA A 62 -3.30 10.73 4.76
N VAL A 63 -3.71 10.74 6.04
CA VAL A 63 -3.71 11.94 6.89
C VAL A 63 -2.27 12.36 7.19
N ALA A 64 -1.42 11.42 7.59
CA ALA A 64 -0.02 11.65 7.92
C ALA A 64 0.76 12.15 6.69
N GLY A 65 0.60 11.50 5.53
CA GLY A 65 1.28 11.93 4.30
C GLY A 65 0.81 13.29 3.79
N LEU A 66 -0.46 13.66 3.99
CA LEU A 66 -0.93 15.01 3.66
C LEU A 66 -0.32 16.07 4.59
N LEU A 67 -0.31 15.80 5.90
CA LEU A 67 0.33 16.68 6.88
C LEU A 67 1.83 16.82 6.64
N GLU A 68 2.52 15.74 6.27
CA GLU A 68 3.94 15.76 5.93
C GLU A 68 4.20 16.79 4.83
N VAL A 69 3.48 16.72 3.71
CA VAL A 69 3.69 17.66 2.60
C VAL A 69 3.38 19.10 2.98
N LEU A 70 2.37 19.33 3.82
CA LEU A 70 2.07 20.66 4.36
C LEU A 70 3.15 21.16 5.33
N ALA A 71 3.87 20.24 5.98
CA ALA A 71 4.83 20.54 7.03
C ALA A 71 6.29 20.64 6.53
N VAL A 72 6.68 20.04 5.41
CA VAL A 72 8.10 19.98 4.96
C VAL A 72 8.77 21.36 4.95
N ASP A 73 8.31 22.28 4.09
CA ASP A 73 8.99 23.58 3.95
C ASP A 73 8.89 24.43 5.25
N PRO A 74 7.73 24.49 5.95
CA PRO A 74 7.65 25.14 7.25
C PRO A 74 8.55 24.53 8.33
N LEU A 75 8.70 23.20 8.37
CA LEU A 75 9.49 22.49 9.36
C LEU A 75 10.98 22.82 9.21
N GLU A 76 11.49 22.93 7.98
CA GLU A 76 12.88 23.35 7.72
C GLU A 76 13.19 24.70 8.37
N LYS A 77 12.27 25.67 8.30
CA LYS A 77 12.43 26.98 8.95
C LYS A 77 12.46 26.89 10.48
N VAL A 78 11.65 26.00 11.06
CA VAL A 78 11.65 25.76 12.51
C VAL A 78 12.95 25.09 12.95
N ILE A 79 13.44 24.12 12.16
CA ILE A 79 14.74 23.46 12.40
C ILE A 79 15.88 24.49 12.32
N GLU A 80 15.88 25.35 11.32
CA GLU A 80 16.87 26.43 11.17
C GLU A 80 16.83 27.40 12.37
N ALA A 81 15.64 27.79 12.83
CA ALA A 81 15.48 28.64 14.00
C ALA A 81 15.93 27.97 15.32
N LEU A 82 15.82 26.64 15.41
CA LEU A 82 16.30 25.86 16.55
C LEU A 82 17.82 25.67 16.55
N GLY A 83 18.46 25.69 15.38
CA GLY A 83 19.90 25.51 15.23
C GLY A 83 20.40 24.22 15.87
N ASP A 84 21.44 24.32 16.71
CA ASP A 84 22.07 23.20 17.41
C ASP A 84 21.12 22.42 18.35
N HIS A 85 19.94 22.98 18.64
CA HIS A 85 18.94 22.35 19.50
C HIS A 85 17.88 21.56 18.74
N ALA A 86 17.94 21.49 17.40
CA ALA A 86 16.88 20.88 16.58
C ALA A 86 16.59 19.40 16.93
N ASP A 87 17.60 18.62 17.28
CA ASP A 87 17.43 17.18 17.58
C ASP A 87 16.71 16.91 18.90
N SER A 88 16.84 17.81 19.88
CA SER A 88 16.27 17.63 21.22
C SER A 88 15.99 18.97 21.91
N PRO A 89 15.07 19.79 21.37
CA PRO A 89 14.81 21.12 21.90
C PRO A 89 14.04 21.03 23.22
N SER A 90 14.34 21.95 24.14
CA SER A 90 13.48 22.20 25.29
C SER A 90 12.19 22.92 24.88
N TYR A 91 11.19 22.92 25.77
CA TYR A 91 9.93 23.62 25.56
C TYR A 91 10.10 25.10 25.21
N GLU A 92 10.94 25.82 25.98
CA GLU A 92 11.19 27.25 25.79
C GLU A 92 11.86 27.51 24.42
N GLN A 93 12.85 26.69 24.06
CA GLN A 93 13.53 26.79 22.75
C GLN A 93 12.56 26.56 21.59
N LEU A 94 11.69 25.54 21.68
CA LEU A 94 10.67 25.30 20.65
C LEU A 94 9.68 26.46 20.57
N ARG A 95 9.17 26.94 21.70
CA ARG A 95 8.22 28.06 21.73
C ARG A 95 8.83 29.32 21.09
N ASP A 96 10.06 29.65 21.45
CA ASP A 96 10.75 30.84 20.97
C ASP A 96 11.12 30.71 19.48
N ALA A 97 11.48 29.51 19.02
CA ALA A 97 11.68 29.23 17.59
C ALA A 97 10.38 29.38 16.79
N ILE A 98 9.25 28.85 17.29
CA ILE A 98 7.93 29.02 16.66
C ILE A 98 7.53 30.49 16.60
N ALA A 99 7.75 31.25 17.68
CA ALA A 99 7.51 32.70 17.69
C ALA A 99 8.36 33.41 16.63
N THR A 100 9.65 33.10 16.56
CA THR A 100 10.59 33.69 15.61
C THR A 100 10.18 33.42 14.16
N VAL A 101 9.82 32.18 13.80
CA VAL A 101 9.40 31.89 12.42
C VAL A 101 8.05 32.54 12.07
N ARG A 102 7.14 32.69 13.05
CA ARG A 102 5.87 33.42 12.86
C ARG A 102 6.11 34.92 12.63
N GLU A 103 7.02 35.53 13.38
CA GLU A 103 7.44 36.92 13.16
C GLU A 103 8.07 37.11 11.77
N ASN A 104 8.78 36.09 11.27
CA ASN A 104 9.35 36.05 9.92
C ASN A 104 8.35 35.67 8.82
N GLY A 105 7.05 35.61 9.15
CA GLY A 105 5.97 35.45 8.17
C GLY A 105 5.45 34.03 7.97
N LEU A 106 5.82 33.08 8.85
CA LEU A 106 5.16 31.77 8.86
C LEU A 106 3.73 31.90 9.39
N ASP A 107 2.76 31.46 8.60
CA ASP A 107 1.36 31.58 8.96
C ASP A 107 0.92 30.51 9.99
N VAL A 108 -0.26 30.73 10.57
CA VAL A 108 -0.85 29.87 11.60
C VAL A 108 -1.12 28.46 11.07
N ASN A 109 -1.56 28.30 9.82
CA ASN A 109 -1.87 26.99 9.26
C ASN A 109 -0.61 26.14 9.09
N SER A 110 0.45 26.75 8.55
CA SER A 110 1.77 26.12 8.44
C SER A 110 2.32 25.72 9.82
N THR A 111 2.16 26.60 10.82
CA THR A 111 2.56 26.31 12.21
C THR A 111 1.80 25.10 12.77
N VAL A 112 0.48 25.06 12.59
CA VAL A 112 -0.36 23.93 13.02
C VAL A 112 0.05 22.63 12.31
N ALA A 113 0.35 22.68 11.01
CA ALA A 113 0.79 21.51 10.24
C ALA A 113 2.10 20.93 10.81
N VAL A 114 3.11 21.78 11.08
CA VAL A 114 4.40 21.37 11.65
C VAL A 114 4.22 20.72 13.01
N LEU A 115 3.52 21.38 13.93
CA LEU A 115 3.34 20.87 15.29
C LEU A 115 2.57 19.54 15.28
N ALA A 116 1.50 19.44 14.50
CA ALA A 116 0.70 18.23 14.41
C ALA A 116 1.46 17.08 13.74
N TYR A 117 2.27 17.37 12.72
CA TYR A 117 3.13 16.39 12.07
C TYR A 117 4.19 15.84 13.03
N ALA A 118 4.90 16.72 13.76
CA ALA A 118 5.89 16.31 14.76
C ALA A 118 5.25 15.46 15.89
N VAL A 119 4.01 15.77 16.29
CA VAL A 119 3.26 14.94 17.24
C VAL A 119 2.87 13.59 16.65
N GLY A 120 2.44 13.57 15.39
CA GLY A 120 2.03 12.37 14.67
C GLY A 120 3.16 11.37 14.45
N GLN A 121 4.35 11.88 14.17
CA GLN A 121 5.58 11.10 13.96
C GLN A 121 6.37 10.84 15.25
N GLU A 122 5.85 11.28 16.40
CA GLU A 122 6.46 11.07 17.72
C GLU A 122 7.92 11.57 17.81
N PHE A 123 8.18 12.75 17.24
CA PHE A 123 9.50 13.38 17.35
C PHE A 123 9.89 13.61 18.82
N PRO A 124 11.18 13.77 19.14
CA PRO A 124 11.64 14.06 20.51
C PRO A 124 10.90 15.24 21.18
N ALA A 125 10.53 16.25 20.38
CA ALA A 125 9.78 17.42 20.82
C ALA A 125 8.25 17.23 20.88
N ALA A 126 7.70 16.05 20.59
CA ALA A 126 6.25 15.84 20.44
C ALA A 126 5.45 16.25 21.68
N ALA A 127 5.97 16.01 22.89
CA ALA A 127 5.32 16.44 24.13
C ALA A 127 5.23 17.98 24.22
N HIS A 128 6.26 18.68 23.76
CA HIS A 128 6.30 20.14 23.71
C HIS A 128 5.34 20.70 22.65
N CYS A 129 5.26 20.07 21.48
CA CYS A 129 4.30 20.43 20.43
C CYS A 129 2.84 20.30 20.90
N ARG A 130 2.50 19.22 21.63
CA ARG A 130 1.16 19.07 22.23
C ARG A 130 0.81 20.21 23.16
N ARG A 131 1.76 20.57 24.02
CA ARG A 131 1.59 21.66 24.98
C ARG A 131 1.36 23.01 24.27
N LEU A 132 2.10 23.29 23.21
CA LEU A 132 1.89 24.51 22.40
C LEU A 132 0.49 24.54 21.76
N LEU A 133 0.02 23.42 21.23
CA LEU A 133 -1.32 23.30 20.63
C LEU A 133 -2.46 23.46 21.67
N GLU A 134 -2.17 23.29 22.96
CA GLU A 134 -3.12 23.46 24.06
C GLU A 134 -3.07 24.86 24.69
N GLU A 135 -1.88 25.45 24.81
CA GLU A 135 -1.67 26.75 25.47
C GLU A 135 -1.92 27.96 24.53
N ASP A 136 -1.58 27.85 23.24
CA ASP A 136 -1.77 28.93 22.27
C ASP A 136 -3.20 28.91 21.69
N SER A 137 -3.96 29.98 21.94
CA SER A 137 -5.34 30.12 21.48
C SER A 137 -5.47 30.12 19.94
N ASP A 138 -4.46 30.61 19.23
CA ASP A 138 -4.47 30.64 17.76
C ASP A 138 -4.30 29.23 17.20
N LEU A 139 -3.51 28.40 17.88
CA LEU A 139 -3.15 27.03 17.48
C LEU A 139 -4.12 25.98 17.99
N THR A 140 -5.03 26.35 18.89
CA THR A 140 -5.99 25.44 19.50
C THR A 140 -6.81 24.71 18.42
N LEU A 141 -6.80 23.38 18.54
CA LEU A 141 -7.41 22.47 17.57
C LEU A 141 -8.92 22.30 17.83
N PRO A 142 -9.78 22.36 16.81
CA PRO A 142 -11.22 22.14 16.97
C PRO A 142 -11.51 20.67 17.33
N GLU A 143 -12.63 20.39 17.96
CA GLU A 143 -13.09 19.01 18.17
C GLU A 143 -13.53 18.38 16.85
N LEU A 144 -13.13 17.12 16.63
CA LEU A 144 -13.62 16.35 15.49
C LEU A 144 -15.04 15.89 15.77
N THR A 145 -16.00 16.45 15.04
CA THR A 145 -17.31 15.85 14.90
C THR A 145 -17.17 14.65 13.97
N VAL A 146 -16.91 13.47 14.55
CA VAL A 146 -16.94 12.21 13.80
C VAL A 146 -18.38 11.95 13.39
N THR A 147 -18.78 12.48 12.24
CA THR A 147 -20.05 12.12 11.62
C THR A 147 -19.96 10.63 11.31
N ALA A 148 -20.65 9.81 12.10
CA ALA A 148 -20.74 8.37 11.95
C ALA A 148 -21.42 8.05 10.61
N GLY A 149 -20.67 8.11 9.51
CA GLY A 149 -21.27 8.17 8.19
C GLY A 149 -20.35 7.93 7.00
N THR A 150 -19.12 7.40 7.17
CA THR A 150 -18.33 7.03 5.97
C THR A 150 -17.29 5.92 6.13
N THR A 151 -17.18 5.28 7.29
CA THR A 151 -16.37 4.07 7.47
C THR A 151 -17.24 2.83 7.41
N SER A 152 -17.74 2.49 6.22
CA SER A 152 -18.21 1.13 5.97
C SER A 152 -18.04 0.72 4.51
N LEU A 153 -16.79 0.53 4.11
CA LEU A 153 -16.47 -0.30 2.94
C LEU A 153 -16.60 -1.81 3.24
N LEU A 154 -17.07 -2.20 4.43
CA LEU A 154 -17.30 -3.59 4.83
C LEU A 154 -18.49 -3.75 5.83
N ARG A 155 -19.66 -3.17 5.56
CA ARG A 155 -20.91 -3.72 6.13
C ARG A 155 -21.50 -4.71 5.14
N PRO A 156 -21.74 -5.97 5.53
CA PRO A 156 -22.59 -6.87 4.76
C PRO A 156 -23.92 -6.16 4.52
N LYS A 157 -24.25 -5.94 3.26
CA LYS A 157 -25.56 -5.40 2.87
C LYS A 157 -26.60 -6.38 3.39
N GLU A 158 -27.42 -5.97 4.37
CA GLU A 158 -28.62 -6.71 4.75
C GLU A 158 -29.52 -6.76 3.52
N THR A 159 -29.41 -7.86 2.78
CA THR A 159 -30.33 -8.17 1.70
C THR A 159 -31.63 -8.64 2.33
N SER A 160 -32.74 -7.95 2.08
CA SER A 160 -34.09 -8.38 2.46
C SER A 160 -34.34 -9.82 2.01
N GLU A 161 -35.14 -10.56 2.80
CA GLU A 161 -35.41 -11.98 2.56
C GLU A 161 -35.96 -12.25 1.15
N GLU A 162 -36.76 -11.33 0.59
CA GLU A 162 -37.26 -11.40 -0.79
C GLU A 162 -36.16 -11.45 -1.86
N VAL A 163 -35.07 -10.69 -1.69
CA VAL A 163 -33.94 -10.70 -2.66
C VAL A 163 -33.13 -11.99 -2.52
N ARG A 164 -33.09 -12.57 -1.31
CA ARG A 164 -32.41 -13.84 -1.03
C ARG A 164 -33.22 -15.02 -1.58
N GLU A 165 -34.55 -14.96 -1.53
CA GLU A 165 -35.45 -15.94 -2.12
C GLU A 165 -35.46 -15.88 -3.64
N GLN A 166 -35.48 -14.69 -4.25
CA GLN A 166 -35.35 -14.57 -5.71
C GLN A 166 -34.02 -15.15 -6.23
N ARG A 167 -32.92 -15.01 -5.46
CA ARG A 167 -31.63 -15.63 -5.80
C ARG A 167 -31.62 -17.15 -5.59
N ARG A 168 -32.36 -17.68 -4.62
CA ARG A 168 -32.53 -19.13 -4.41
C ARG A 168 -33.39 -19.74 -5.53
N ALA A 169 -34.52 -19.13 -5.87
CA ALA A 169 -35.38 -19.56 -6.98
C ALA A 169 -34.62 -19.58 -8.32
N ARG A 170 -33.77 -18.57 -8.59
CA ARG A 170 -32.94 -18.52 -9.81
C ARG A 170 -31.86 -19.60 -9.82
N LYS A 171 -31.28 -19.95 -8.67
CA LYS A 171 -30.30 -21.05 -8.54
C LYS A 171 -30.94 -22.43 -8.66
N GLU A 172 -32.15 -22.63 -8.17
CA GLU A 172 -32.87 -23.90 -8.28
C GLU A 172 -33.39 -24.15 -9.70
N ALA A 173 -33.88 -23.12 -10.39
CA ALA A 173 -34.25 -23.20 -11.80
C ALA A 173 -33.06 -23.59 -12.71
N LEU A 174 -31.85 -23.10 -12.38
CA LEU A 174 -30.63 -23.47 -13.09
C LEU A 174 -30.15 -24.90 -12.76
N LYS A 175 -30.28 -25.36 -11.50
CA LYS A 175 -29.95 -26.74 -11.12
C LYS A 175 -30.93 -27.77 -11.72
N ALA A 176 -32.21 -27.43 -11.84
CA ALA A 176 -33.21 -28.30 -12.46
C ALA A 176 -32.96 -28.49 -13.98
N LYS A 177 -32.50 -27.45 -14.68
CA LYS A 177 -32.13 -27.54 -16.10
C LYS A 177 -30.87 -28.36 -16.36
N LYS A 178 -29.93 -28.42 -15.39
CA LYS A 178 -28.66 -29.16 -15.53
C LYS A 178 -28.78 -30.68 -15.29
N LYS A 179 -29.88 -31.17 -14.71
CA LYS A 179 -30.10 -32.60 -14.42
C LYS A 179 -30.86 -33.37 -15.50
N ARG A 180 -31.22 -32.76 -16.63
CA ARG A 180 -32.04 -33.37 -17.70
C ARG A 180 -31.30 -33.68 -19.02
N ALA A 181 -29.98 -33.49 -19.09
CA ALA A 181 -29.23 -33.82 -20.31
C ALA A 181 -28.60 -35.22 -20.23
N PRO A 182 -28.95 -36.16 -21.13
CA PRO A 182 -28.39 -37.52 -21.14
C PRO A 182 -26.97 -37.55 -21.72
N VAL A 183 -26.19 -38.50 -21.23
CA VAL A 183 -24.81 -38.80 -21.63
C VAL A 183 -24.82 -39.73 -22.85
N THR A 184 -24.31 -39.30 -24.01
CA THR A 184 -24.00 -40.23 -25.12
C THR A 184 -22.74 -39.83 -25.89
N ALA A 185 -21.74 -40.71 -25.76
CA ALA A 185 -20.71 -41.20 -26.68
C ALA A 185 -20.11 -40.33 -27.81
N LYS A 186 -18.77 -40.38 -27.90
CA LYS A 186 -17.90 -39.99 -29.05
C LYS A 186 -18.19 -40.88 -30.29
N PRO A 187 -17.92 -40.41 -31.53
CA PRO A 187 -16.70 -40.86 -32.24
C PRO A 187 -16.05 -39.85 -33.24
N HIS A 188 -15.00 -40.34 -33.91
CA HIS A 188 -13.86 -39.74 -34.61
C HIS A 188 -14.04 -39.05 -36.01
N LYS A 189 -13.11 -38.10 -36.30
CA LYS A 189 -12.30 -37.82 -37.54
C LYS A 189 -12.98 -37.79 -38.94
N LYS A 190 -12.92 -36.63 -39.65
CA LYS A 190 -12.05 -36.31 -40.84
C LYS A 190 -12.53 -35.08 -41.67
N LYS A 191 -11.56 -34.24 -42.03
CA LYS A 191 -11.28 -33.38 -43.22
C LYS A 191 -12.39 -32.81 -44.14
N ALA A 192 -12.12 -31.54 -44.50
CA ALA A 192 -12.26 -30.84 -45.79
C ALA A 192 -13.40 -29.80 -45.94
N SER A 193 -12.98 -28.56 -46.20
CA SER A 193 -13.72 -27.36 -46.68
C SER A 193 -14.19 -27.54 -48.15
N PRO A 194 -15.01 -26.66 -48.81
CA PRO A 194 -15.16 -25.20 -48.58
C PRO A 194 -16.59 -24.56 -48.75
N VAL A 195 -16.70 -23.31 -48.24
CA VAL A 195 -17.52 -22.14 -48.66
C VAL A 195 -19.00 -22.34 -49.04
N THR A 196 -19.92 -21.68 -48.30
CA THR A 196 -21.01 -20.80 -48.81
C THR A 196 -21.63 -19.98 -47.65
N ARG A 197 -22.12 -18.80 -48.00
CA ARG A 197 -22.44 -17.58 -47.23
C ARG A 197 -23.88 -17.56 -46.65
N LEU A 198 -24.05 -16.81 -45.55
CA LEU A 198 -25.22 -16.01 -45.09
C LEU A 198 -25.96 -16.42 -43.79
N GLU A 199 -26.03 -15.39 -42.93
CA GLU A 199 -26.94 -15.07 -41.81
C GLU A 199 -26.63 -15.52 -40.35
N PRO A 200 -26.84 -14.61 -39.36
CA PRO A 200 -26.24 -14.71 -38.04
C PRO A 200 -27.16 -15.44 -37.05
N THR A 201 -26.69 -16.59 -36.56
CA THR A 201 -27.30 -17.30 -35.42
C THR A 201 -26.56 -16.91 -34.13
N PRO A 202 -27.25 -16.59 -33.02
CA PRO A 202 -26.63 -16.14 -31.79
C PRO A 202 -25.75 -17.26 -31.19
N ALA A 203 -24.47 -16.95 -31.00
CA ALA A 203 -23.49 -17.86 -30.41
C ALA A 203 -23.85 -18.20 -28.96
N PRO A 204 -23.74 -19.47 -28.53
CA PRO A 204 -23.73 -19.80 -27.11
C PRO A 204 -22.40 -19.34 -26.50
N LEU A 205 -22.48 -18.43 -25.54
CA LEU A 205 -21.36 -17.98 -24.71
C LEU A 205 -20.76 -19.19 -23.98
N THR A 206 -19.64 -19.67 -24.48
CA THR A 206 -18.73 -20.55 -23.75
C THR A 206 -18.13 -19.73 -22.61
N PRO A 207 -18.13 -20.19 -21.36
CA PRO A 207 -17.31 -19.56 -20.33
C PRO A 207 -15.86 -19.77 -20.74
N LEU A 208 -15.16 -18.70 -21.10
CA LEU A 208 -13.71 -18.70 -21.12
C LEU A 208 -13.25 -18.95 -19.68
N ASP A 209 -12.77 -20.16 -19.39
CA ASP A 209 -11.81 -20.33 -18.31
C ASP A 209 -10.60 -19.48 -18.71
N LEU A 210 -10.51 -18.28 -18.12
CA LEU A 210 -9.35 -17.42 -18.29
C LEU A 210 -8.20 -18.10 -17.56
N GLU A 211 -7.44 -18.95 -18.26
CA GLU A 211 -6.18 -19.48 -17.77
C GLU A 211 -5.27 -18.27 -17.45
N VAL A 212 -5.09 -17.98 -16.16
CA VAL A 212 -4.22 -16.90 -15.70
C VAL A 212 -2.79 -17.37 -15.87
N THR A 213 -2.15 -16.96 -16.97
CA THR A 213 -0.75 -17.28 -17.24
C THR A 213 0.19 -16.42 -16.41
N ARG A 214 1.29 -17.01 -15.90
CA ARG A 214 2.38 -16.29 -15.24
C ARG A 214 2.96 -15.17 -16.11
N ARG A 215 3.06 -13.96 -15.57
CA ARG A 215 3.77 -12.84 -16.18
C ARG A 215 5.28 -13.03 -16.03
N PRO A 216 6.11 -12.69 -17.04
CA PRO A 216 7.56 -12.75 -16.87
C PRO A 216 8.03 -11.74 -15.81
N ALA A 217 8.99 -12.13 -14.97
CA ALA A 217 9.65 -11.20 -14.04
C ALA A 217 10.34 -10.05 -14.83
N ARG A 218 10.26 -8.83 -14.30
CA ARG A 218 10.91 -7.66 -14.91
C ARG A 218 12.37 -7.60 -14.50
N LEU A 219 13.24 -8.10 -15.36
CA LEU A 219 14.69 -8.02 -15.20
C LEU A 219 15.27 -6.81 -15.91
N THR A 220 16.30 -6.19 -15.35
CA THR A 220 17.11 -5.21 -16.08
C THR A 220 17.91 -5.89 -17.20
N PRO A 221 18.37 -5.16 -18.23
CA PRO A 221 19.19 -5.74 -19.29
C PRO A 221 20.47 -6.44 -18.78
N ALA A 222 21.07 -5.93 -17.70
CA ALA A 222 22.23 -6.55 -17.07
C ALA A 222 21.88 -7.85 -16.34
N GLN A 223 20.70 -7.92 -15.74
CA GLN A 223 20.20 -9.13 -15.06
C GLN A 223 19.78 -10.20 -16.07
N SER A 224 19.07 -9.86 -17.14
CA SER A 224 18.65 -10.83 -18.16
C SER A 224 19.81 -11.44 -18.95
N ALA A 225 20.97 -10.77 -18.97
CA ALA A 225 22.20 -11.33 -19.54
C ALA A 225 22.82 -12.45 -18.69
N ARG A 226 22.51 -12.50 -17.38
CA ARG A 226 23.12 -13.44 -16.42
C ARG A 226 22.13 -14.46 -15.85
N TYR A 227 20.86 -14.10 -15.75
CA TYR A 227 19.83 -14.90 -15.08
C TYR A 227 18.68 -15.23 -16.02
N SER A 228 18.18 -16.46 -15.92
CA SER A 228 17.04 -16.96 -16.69
C SER A 228 15.78 -16.99 -15.84
N THR A 229 14.68 -16.41 -16.34
CA THR A 229 13.34 -16.51 -15.74
C THR A 229 12.69 -17.87 -15.98
N LEU A 230 13.27 -18.71 -16.85
CA LEU A 230 12.85 -20.09 -17.09
C LEU A 230 13.51 -21.08 -16.13
N ASP A 231 14.30 -20.58 -15.18
CA ASP A 231 14.92 -21.43 -14.17
C ASP A 231 13.85 -22.22 -13.37
N PRO A 232 14.06 -23.51 -13.05
CA PRO A 232 13.08 -24.30 -12.31
C PRO A 232 12.72 -23.74 -10.93
N LEU A 233 13.57 -22.90 -10.34
CA LEU A 233 13.31 -22.23 -9.07
C LEU A 233 12.58 -20.89 -9.24
N ALA A 234 12.44 -20.35 -10.45
CA ALA A 234 11.68 -19.12 -10.66
C ALA A 234 10.23 -19.28 -10.18
N GLY A 235 9.81 -18.40 -9.26
CA GLY A 235 8.52 -18.48 -8.58
C GLY A 235 8.48 -19.42 -7.38
N TRP A 236 9.62 -19.91 -6.90
CA TRP A 236 9.71 -20.57 -5.60
C TRP A 236 9.99 -19.57 -4.49
N VAL A 237 9.44 -19.87 -3.32
CA VAL A 237 9.90 -19.30 -2.06
C VAL A 237 10.98 -20.22 -1.50
N VAL A 238 12.12 -19.64 -1.18
CA VAL A 238 13.28 -20.31 -0.60
C VAL A 238 13.70 -19.61 0.68
N THR A 239 14.39 -20.30 1.56
CA THR A 239 15.16 -19.70 2.65
C THR A 239 16.60 -19.58 2.18
N ALA A 240 17.16 -18.37 2.17
CA ALA A 240 18.52 -18.11 1.74
C ALA A 240 19.19 -17.07 2.64
N GLU A 241 20.51 -17.05 2.62
CA GLU A 241 21.31 -16.02 3.30
C GLU A 241 21.29 -14.74 2.47
N VAL A 242 20.60 -13.72 2.97
CA VAL A 242 20.46 -12.41 2.30
C VAL A 242 21.37 -11.40 2.98
N PRO A 243 22.27 -10.70 2.26
CA PRO A 243 23.09 -9.64 2.82
C PRO A 243 22.22 -8.48 3.33
N PHE A 244 22.63 -7.83 4.41
CA PHE A 244 21.96 -6.61 4.87
C PHE A 244 22.19 -5.48 3.86
N ASP A 245 21.13 -4.73 3.58
CA ASP A 245 21.27 -3.48 2.84
C ASP A 245 21.91 -2.43 3.76
N SER A 246 22.77 -1.57 3.23
CA SER A 246 23.56 -0.58 3.99
C SER A 246 22.73 0.39 4.85
N LEU A 247 21.40 0.38 4.68
CA LEU A 247 20.42 1.19 5.42
C LEU A 247 19.86 0.49 6.68
N GLU A 248 20.15 -0.81 6.90
CA GLU A 248 19.54 -1.59 7.99
C GLU A 248 20.43 -1.81 9.24
N THR A 249 21.67 -1.32 9.28
CA THR A 249 22.60 -1.67 10.38
C THR A 249 23.10 -0.49 11.23
N ALA A 250 22.50 -0.36 12.41
CA ALA A 250 23.09 0.24 13.61
C ALA A 250 23.85 -0.79 14.49
N VAL A 251 24.03 -2.03 14.01
CA VAL A 251 24.69 -3.13 14.74
C VAL A 251 25.82 -3.69 13.89
N VAL A 252 27.06 -3.58 14.39
CA VAL A 252 28.31 -3.62 13.61
C VAL A 252 28.78 -5.04 13.20
N GLU A 253 28.11 -6.13 13.59
CA GLU A 253 28.68 -7.49 13.46
C GLU A 253 27.96 -8.46 12.50
N LEU A 254 26.81 -8.10 11.94
CA LEU A 254 26.02 -9.02 11.09
C LEU A 254 25.96 -8.50 9.64
N THR A 255 26.63 -9.19 8.72
CA THR A 255 26.69 -8.84 7.28
C THR A 255 25.58 -9.50 6.45
N SER A 256 24.93 -10.53 6.98
CA SER A 256 23.86 -11.27 6.32
C SER A 256 22.89 -11.90 7.33
N LYS A 257 21.68 -12.25 6.87
CA LYS A 257 20.71 -13.01 7.66
C LYS A 257 19.98 -14.02 6.78
N VAL A 258 19.81 -15.23 7.32
CA VAL A 258 18.97 -16.26 6.70
C VAL A 258 17.51 -15.83 6.76
N ARG A 259 16.87 -15.68 5.59
CA ARG A 259 15.48 -15.22 5.48
C ARG A 259 14.73 -15.92 4.33
N PRO A 260 13.40 -16.00 4.40
CA PRO A 260 12.59 -16.38 3.24
C PRO A 260 12.73 -15.34 2.11
N ALA A 261 12.73 -15.79 0.87
CA ALA A 261 12.87 -14.95 -0.32
C ALA A 261 12.15 -15.58 -1.53
N VAL A 262 11.62 -14.76 -2.42
CA VAL A 262 11.03 -15.20 -3.70
C VAL A 262 12.09 -15.19 -4.78
N VAL A 263 12.27 -16.31 -5.47
CA VAL A 263 13.20 -16.42 -6.60
C VAL A 263 12.57 -15.85 -7.86
N LEU A 264 13.22 -14.86 -8.46
CA LEU A 264 12.79 -14.22 -9.71
C LEU A 264 13.37 -14.92 -10.94
N ALA A 265 14.65 -15.25 -10.86
CA ALA A 265 15.43 -15.85 -11.94
C ALA A 265 16.66 -16.55 -11.34
N GLY A 266 17.26 -17.47 -12.10
CA GLY A 266 18.44 -18.22 -11.65
C GLY A 266 19.50 -18.37 -12.74
N SER A 267 20.73 -18.61 -12.30
CA SER A 267 21.86 -19.11 -13.08
C SER A 267 22.34 -20.44 -12.49
N GLU A 268 23.39 -21.06 -13.03
CA GLU A 268 23.92 -22.33 -12.51
C GLU A 268 24.34 -22.26 -11.03
N SER A 269 24.90 -21.13 -10.60
CA SER A 269 25.48 -20.94 -9.25
C SER A 269 24.70 -19.97 -8.36
N GLU A 270 23.90 -19.07 -8.94
CA GLU A 270 23.30 -17.94 -8.23
C GLU A 270 21.79 -17.85 -8.47
N LEU A 271 21.08 -17.22 -7.54
CA LEU A 271 19.67 -16.91 -7.63
C LEU A 271 19.48 -15.40 -7.43
N LEU A 272 18.65 -14.81 -8.30
CA LEU A 272 18.16 -13.46 -8.12
C LEU A 272 16.85 -13.53 -7.34
N VAL A 273 16.85 -13.00 -6.11
CA VAL A 273 15.73 -13.12 -5.18
C VAL A 273 15.24 -11.77 -4.66
N ARG A 274 14.00 -11.72 -4.18
CA ARG A 274 13.47 -10.62 -3.37
C ARG A 274 13.21 -11.12 -1.96
N ALA A 275 13.79 -10.46 -0.96
CA ALA A 275 13.69 -10.89 0.43
C ALA A 275 12.29 -10.64 1.01
N ILE A 276 11.88 -11.51 1.94
CA ILE A 276 10.61 -11.41 2.66
C ILE A 276 10.91 -10.97 4.10
N TYR A 277 10.17 -9.95 4.56
CA TYR A 277 10.30 -9.32 5.86
C TYR A 277 9.03 -9.48 6.69
N SER A 278 9.19 -9.50 8.01
CA SER A 278 8.11 -9.58 9.00
C SER A 278 7.40 -8.24 9.25
N HIS A 279 7.98 -7.14 8.75
CA HIS A 279 7.52 -5.79 8.99
C HIS A 279 7.43 -5.02 7.67
N ASP A 280 6.51 -4.07 7.64
CA ASP A 280 6.38 -3.15 6.53
C ASP A 280 7.62 -2.24 6.45
N GLY A 281 7.89 -1.70 5.27
CA GLY A 281 9.03 -0.83 5.03
C GLY A 281 8.96 -0.18 3.65
N PRO A 282 9.74 0.89 3.43
CA PRO A 282 9.75 1.59 2.16
C PRO A 282 10.08 0.65 1.00
N GLY A 283 9.23 0.63 -0.03
CA GLY A 283 9.41 -0.23 -1.20
C GLY A 283 9.04 -1.70 -0.98
N ARG A 284 8.45 -2.08 0.15
CA ARG A 284 7.95 -3.44 0.39
C ARG A 284 6.47 -3.55 0.02
N VAL A 285 6.04 -4.72 -0.42
CA VAL A 285 4.64 -5.02 -0.77
C VAL A 285 4.13 -6.20 0.03
N LEU A 286 2.85 -6.21 0.40
CA LEU A 286 2.25 -7.31 1.15
C LEU A 286 2.44 -8.65 0.42
N PHE A 287 3.12 -9.59 1.07
CA PHE A 287 3.30 -10.94 0.55
C PHE A 287 2.09 -11.80 0.94
N GLY A 288 1.02 -11.69 0.15
CA GLY A 288 -0.26 -12.37 0.37
C GLY A 288 -0.19 -13.88 0.71
N PRO A 289 0.65 -14.72 0.06
CA PRO A 289 0.64 -16.16 0.29
C PRO A 289 1.45 -16.61 1.52
N TRP A 290 1.81 -15.71 2.44
CA TRP A 290 2.62 -16.01 3.63
C TRP A 290 2.15 -17.24 4.44
N ARG A 291 0.84 -17.39 4.68
CA ARG A 291 0.28 -18.57 5.38
C ARG A 291 0.46 -19.87 4.60
N LYS A 292 0.28 -19.82 3.28
CA LYS A 292 0.38 -20.99 2.40
C LYS A 292 1.80 -21.54 2.36
N VAL A 293 2.78 -20.64 2.43
CA VAL A 293 4.20 -21.00 2.39
C VAL A 293 4.79 -21.28 3.78
N GLY A 294 3.96 -21.29 4.84
CA GLY A 294 4.35 -21.67 6.19
C GLY A 294 5.04 -20.58 7.00
N LEU A 295 4.80 -19.30 6.71
CA LEU A 295 5.28 -18.20 7.55
C LEU A 295 4.31 -17.93 8.70
N ASP A 296 4.83 -17.57 9.87
CA ASP A 296 4.05 -17.46 11.11
C ASP A 296 3.27 -16.15 11.25
N HIS A 297 3.63 -15.14 10.47
CA HIS A 297 3.05 -13.79 10.55
C HIS A 297 2.96 -13.15 9.17
N VAL A 298 2.15 -12.08 9.11
CA VAL A 298 2.03 -11.24 7.91
C VAL A 298 3.40 -10.80 7.46
N SER A 299 3.69 -11.02 6.18
CA SER A 299 5.01 -10.81 5.62
C SER A 299 4.96 -9.87 4.42
N TYR A 300 6.07 -9.22 4.12
CA TYR A 300 6.21 -8.18 3.11
C TYR A 300 7.39 -8.52 2.21
N LEU A 301 7.19 -8.48 0.90
CA LEU A 301 8.22 -8.74 -0.11
C LEU A 301 8.90 -7.43 -0.48
N ASP A 302 10.23 -7.42 -0.49
CA ASP A 302 11.00 -6.28 -0.93
C ASP A 302 10.87 -6.02 -2.44
N SER A 303 10.98 -4.76 -2.86
CA SER A 303 11.10 -4.41 -4.27
C SER A 303 12.52 -4.59 -4.80
N ALA A 304 13.53 -4.45 -3.93
CA ALA A 304 14.92 -4.65 -4.28
C ALA A 304 15.24 -6.14 -4.50
N SER A 305 15.89 -6.44 -5.62
CA SER A 305 16.38 -7.80 -5.92
C SER A 305 17.83 -7.94 -5.50
N VAL A 306 18.14 -9.02 -4.79
CA VAL A 306 19.47 -9.35 -4.29
C VAL A 306 19.93 -10.67 -4.89
N VAL A 307 21.24 -10.82 -5.07
CA VAL A 307 21.86 -12.06 -5.53
C VAL A 307 22.23 -12.91 -4.33
N VAL A 308 21.84 -14.18 -4.35
CA VAL A 308 22.20 -15.17 -3.31
C VAL A 308 22.77 -16.42 -3.95
N GLU A 309 23.58 -17.15 -3.19
CA GLU A 309 24.14 -18.43 -3.65
C GLU A 309 23.07 -19.50 -3.75
N ARG A 310 23.03 -20.24 -4.87
CA ARG A 310 22.05 -21.32 -5.07
C ARG A 310 22.24 -22.48 -4.09
N GLY A 311 23.49 -22.81 -3.75
CA GLY A 311 23.83 -23.96 -2.89
C GLY A 311 23.32 -23.83 -1.46
N GLY A 312 23.17 -22.60 -0.96
CA GLY A 312 22.65 -22.32 0.38
C GLY A 312 21.12 -22.18 0.47
N ALA A 313 20.40 -22.22 -0.66
CA ALA A 313 18.97 -21.96 -0.69
C ALA A 313 18.13 -23.23 -0.41
N THR A 314 17.30 -23.19 0.62
CA THR A 314 16.37 -24.29 0.98
C THR A 314 14.98 -24.00 0.44
N LYS A 315 14.36 -24.92 -0.31
CA LYS A 315 13.02 -24.71 -0.88
C LYS A 315 11.93 -24.79 0.20
N LEU A 316 11.03 -23.82 0.21
CA LEU A 316 9.83 -23.84 1.05
C LEU A 316 8.60 -24.27 0.26
N ALA A 317 8.17 -23.45 -0.71
CA ALA A 317 6.95 -23.71 -1.47
C ALA A 317 6.94 -22.97 -2.82
N PRO A 318 6.29 -23.53 -3.86
CA PRO A 318 6.08 -22.83 -5.12
C PRO A 318 4.91 -21.84 -5.04
N LEU A 319 5.03 -20.73 -5.76
CA LEU A 319 3.94 -19.78 -5.98
C LEU A 319 3.09 -20.19 -7.19
N GLY A 320 1.78 -20.03 -7.07
CA GLY A 320 0.84 -20.12 -8.20
C GLY A 320 0.93 -18.90 -9.11
N ASP A 321 0.37 -18.99 -10.31
CA ASP A 321 0.47 -17.91 -11.31
C ASP A 321 -0.28 -16.64 -10.89
N GLU A 322 -1.41 -16.78 -10.22
CA GLU A 322 -2.14 -15.64 -9.64
C GLU A 322 -1.35 -14.95 -8.53
N GLU A 323 -0.75 -15.74 -7.62
CA GLU A 323 0.09 -15.25 -6.52
C GLU A 323 1.31 -14.51 -7.08
N TRP A 324 2.02 -15.12 -8.03
CA TRP A 324 3.13 -14.49 -8.73
C TRP A 324 2.72 -13.17 -9.39
N ASN A 325 1.60 -13.16 -10.12
CA ASN A 325 1.12 -11.97 -10.81
C ASN A 325 0.68 -10.85 -9.86
N SER A 326 0.25 -11.19 -8.64
CA SER A 326 -0.14 -10.22 -7.61
C SER A 326 1.04 -9.49 -6.97
N LEU A 327 2.25 -10.06 -7.04
CA LEU A 327 3.45 -9.53 -6.39
C LEU A 327 4.13 -8.40 -7.18
N LEU A 328 3.55 -7.97 -8.31
CA LEU A 328 4.06 -6.89 -9.19
C LEU A 328 5.55 -7.05 -9.54
N LEU A 329 5.97 -8.30 -9.79
CA LEU A 329 7.33 -8.71 -10.13
C LEU A 329 7.71 -8.37 -11.59
#